data_AF-A0A4U1F0A9-F1
#
_entry.id   AF-A0A4U1F0A9-F1
#
_cell.length_a   1.000
_cell.length_b   1.000
_cell.length_c   1.000
_cell.angle_alpha   90.00
_cell.angle_beta   90.00
_cell.angle_gamma   90.00
#
_symmetry.space_group_name_H-M   'P 1'
#
loop_
_entity.id
_entity.type
_entity.pdbx_description
1 polymer ?
#
loop_
_entity_poly.entity_id
_entity_poly.type
_entity_poly.pdbx_seq_one_letter_code
_entity_poly.pdbx_strand_id
1 'polypeptide(L)'
;MVLNAMLKEVCTALLEADVNIKLVKQLRENVKSAIDLEEMASGLNKRKMIQHAVFKELVKLVDPGVKAWTPTKGKQNVIMFVGLQGSGKTTTCSKLAYYYQRKGWKTCLICADTFRAGIVFKFENCFLKFVFSSLRTH
;
A
#
# COMPACT_ATOMS: atom_id res chain seq x y z
N MET A 1 27.99 -9.44 -16.79
CA MET A 1 28.26 -7.99 -16.60
C MET A 1 26.98 -7.14 -16.66
N VAL A 2 26.14 -7.29 -17.68
CA VAL A 2 24.92 -6.47 -17.90
C VAL A 2 23.85 -6.60 -16.79
N LEU A 3 23.62 -7.80 -16.25
CA LEU A 3 22.60 -8.03 -15.21
C LEU A 3 22.85 -7.19 -13.94
N ASN A 4 24.10 -7.16 -13.46
CA ASN A 4 24.46 -6.42 -12.25
C ASN A 4 24.33 -4.91 -12.43
N ALA A 5 24.58 -4.38 -13.62
CA ALA A 5 24.42 -2.96 -13.93
C ALA A 5 22.93 -2.57 -13.90
N MET A 6 22.06 -3.33 -14.57
CA MET A 6 20.62 -3.05 -14.57
C MET A 6 20.00 -3.19 -13.16
N LEU A 7 20.40 -4.21 -12.39
CA LEU A 7 19.95 -4.34 -11.00
C LEU A 7 20.40 -3.17 -10.14
N LYS A 8 21.59 -2.61 -10.38
CA LYS A 8 22.10 -1.45 -9.66
C LYS A 8 21.27 -0.20 -9.98
N GLU A 9 20.97 0.05 -11.26
CA GLU A 9 20.11 1.16 -11.68
C GLU A 9 18.71 1.08 -11.05
N VAL A 10 18.08 -0.10 -11.08
CA VAL A 10 16.76 -0.32 -10.44
C VAL A 10 16.84 -0.13 -8.93
N CYS A 11 17.89 -0.64 -8.26
CA CYS A 11 18.05 -0.44 -6.83
C CYS A 11 18.25 1.03 -6.46
N THR A 12 19.02 1.79 -7.25
CA THR A 12 19.20 3.23 -7.03
C THR A 12 17.87 3.97 -7.16
N ALA A 13 17.10 3.68 -8.21
CA ALA A 13 15.78 4.29 -8.41
C ALA A 13 14.80 3.96 -7.27
N LEU A 14 14.85 2.74 -6.71
CA LEU A 14 14.02 2.36 -5.56
C LEU A 14 14.44 3.08 -4.27
N LEU A 15 15.74 3.33 -4.08
CA LEU A 15 16.23 4.11 -2.93
C LEU A 15 15.86 5.59 -3.05
N GLU A 16 15.88 6.16 -4.26
CA GLU A 16 15.38 7.51 -4.53
C GLU A 16 13.87 7.65 -4.28
N ALA A 17 13.12 6.55 -4.38
CA ALA A 17 11.68 6.50 -4.11
C ALA A 17 11.33 6.24 -2.63
N ASP A 18 12.26 6.47 -1.70
CA ASP A 18 12.09 6.28 -0.25
C ASP A 18 11.73 4.84 0.19
N VAL A 19 12.10 3.83 -0.60
CA VAL A 19 11.93 2.42 -0.21
C VAL A 19 13.01 2.01 0.80
N ASN A 20 12.64 1.23 1.81
CA ASN A 20 13.56 0.77 2.85
C ASN A 20 14.73 -0.06 2.25
N ILE A 21 15.97 0.32 2.55
CA ILE A 21 17.19 -0.33 2.07
C ILE A 21 17.24 -1.85 2.34
N LYS A 22 16.61 -2.31 3.43
CA LYS A 22 16.54 -3.75 3.76
C LYS A 22 15.72 -4.51 2.70
N LEU A 23 14.59 -3.95 2.28
CA LEU A 23 13.72 -4.53 1.25
C LEU A 23 14.42 -4.54 -0.11
N VAL A 24 15.15 -3.48 -0.45
CA VAL A 24 15.91 -3.38 -1.70
C VAL A 24 17.04 -4.42 -1.76
N LYS A 25 17.77 -4.64 -0.65
CA LYS A 25 18.79 -5.69 -0.56
C LYS A 25 18.19 -7.08 -0.76
N GLN A 26 17.08 -7.36 -0.08
CA GLN A 26 16.38 -8.64 -0.20
C GLN A 26 15.86 -8.88 -1.63
N LEU A 27 15.32 -7.85 -2.29
CA LEU A 27 14.91 -7.93 -3.70
C LEU A 27 16.08 -8.29 -4.60
N ARG A 28 17.24 -7.66 -4.39
CA ARG A 28 18.44 -7.91 -5.21
C ARG A 28 18.93 -9.36 -5.05
N GLU A 29 18.90 -9.91 -3.85
CA GLU A 29 19.29 -11.29 -3.58
C GLU A 29 18.31 -12.28 -4.22
N ASN A 30 17.00 -12.05 -4.06
CA ASN A 30 15.95 -12.87 -4.66
C ASN A 30 15.99 -12.88 -6.19
N VAL A 31 16.22 -11.72 -6.83
CA VAL A 31 16.32 -11.66 -8.29
C VAL A 31 17.60 -12.34 -8.78
N LYS A 32 18.69 -12.28 -8.02
CA LYS A 32 19.93 -13.00 -8.35
C LYS A 32 19.78 -14.51 -8.22
N SER A 33 19.05 -15.00 -7.23
CA SER A 33 18.81 -16.44 -7.06
C SER A 33 17.76 -16.98 -8.02
N ALA A 34 16.80 -16.15 -8.45
CA ALA A 34 15.75 -16.55 -9.40
C ALA A 34 16.22 -16.61 -10.86
N ILE A 35 17.39 -16.07 -11.18
CA ILE A 35 17.94 -16.08 -12.54
C ILE A 35 19.05 -17.13 -12.58
N ASP A 36 18.68 -18.38 -12.88
CA ASP A 36 19.62 -19.43 -13.17
C ASP A 36 20.31 -19.18 -14.52
N LEU A 37 21.64 -19.28 -14.52
CA LEU A 37 22.49 -19.01 -15.68
C LEU A 37 22.25 -19.99 -16.84
N GLU A 38 21.66 -21.16 -16.57
CA GLU A 38 21.43 -22.22 -17.55
C GLU A 38 20.24 -21.93 -18.50
N GLU A 39 19.16 -21.29 -18.03
CA GLU A 39 18.04 -20.86 -18.89
C GLU A 39 18.40 -19.68 -19.81
N MET A 40 19.45 -18.92 -19.47
CA MET A 40 19.88 -17.74 -20.22
C MET A 40 20.58 -18.06 -21.56
N ALA A 41 20.78 -19.34 -21.90
CA ALA A 41 21.45 -19.78 -23.12
C ALA A 41 20.61 -19.52 -24.40
N SER A 42 19.29 -19.43 -24.32
CA SER A 42 18.37 -19.28 -25.48
C SER A 42 18.20 -17.82 -25.94
N GLY A 43 19.31 -17.14 -26.25
CA GLY A 43 19.44 -16.10 -27.28
C GLY A 43 18.59 -14.81 -27.23
N LEU A 44 17.26 -14.87 -27.35
CA LEU A 44 16.49 -13.79 -27.98
C LEU A 44 15.72 -12.85 -27.03
N ASN A 45 15.50 -13.20 -25.76
CA ASN A 45 14.65 -12.38 -24.86
C ASN A 45 15.24 -12.09 -23.46
N LYS A 46 16.57 -12.05 -23.34
CA LYS A 46 17.28 -11.87 -22.04
C LYS A 46 16.84 -10.63 -21.25
N ARG A 47 16.69 -9.47 -21.91
CA ARG A 47 16.26 -8.23 -21.23
C ARG A 47 14.82 -8.32 -20.72
N LYS A 48 13.90 -8.88 -21.51
CA LYS A 48 12.50 -9.05 -21.11
C LYS A 48 12.35 -10.05 -19.97
N MET A 49 13.11 -11.14 -19.98
CA MET A 49 13.11 -12.12 -18.88
C MET A 49 13.57 -11.49 -17.57
N ILE A 50 14.65 -10.70 -17.59
CA ILE A 50 15.15 -9.99 -16.41
C ILE A 50 14.11 -8.98 -15.90
N GLN A 51 13.51 -8.18 -16.79
CA GLN A 51 12.46 -7.23 -16.42
C GLN A 51 11.24 -7.93 -15.80
N HIS A 52 10.84 -9.07 -16.37
CA HIS A 52 9.73 -9.86 -15.86
C HIS A 52 10.04 -10.46 -14.48
N ALA A 53 11.26 -10.94 -14.26
CA ALA A 53 11.69 -11.45 -12.96
C ALA A 53 11.69 -10.35 -11.88
N VAL A 54 12.22 -9.16 -12.21
CA VAL A 54 12.18 -7.99 -11.32
C VAL A 54 10.73 -7.59 -11.01
N PHE A 55 9.87 -7.52 -12.02
CA PHE A 55 8.46 -7.18 -11.84
C PHE A 55 7.75 -8.19 -10.92
N LYS A 56 7.99 -9.49 -11.10
CA LYS A 56 7.41 -10.55 -10.27
C LYS A 56 7.83 -10.43 -8.81
N GLU A 57 9.11 -10.12 -8.54
CA GLU A 57 9.60 -9.90 -7.17
C GLU A 57 9.05 -8.61 -6.55
N LEU A 58 8.91 -7.53 -7.33
CA LEU A 58 8.25 -6.30 -6.87
C LEU A 58 6.79 -6.54 -6.49
N VAL A 59 6.04 -7.31 -7.29
CA VAL A 59 4.65 -7.67 -6.97
C VAL A 59 4.59 -8.46 -5.67
N LYS A 60 5.49 -9.40 -5.44
CA LYS A 60 5.56 -10.15 -4.17
C LYS A 60 5.85 -9.28 -2.95
N LEU A 61 6.61 -8.19 -3.11
CA LEU A 61 6.89 -7.25 -2.02
C LEU A 61 5.70 -6.35 -1.69
N VAL A 62 4.93 -5.95 -2.71
CA VAL A 62 3.81 -5.03 -2.56
C VAL A 62 2.52 -5.75 -2.17
N ASP A 63 2.32 -6.98 -2.63
CA ASP A 63 1.11 -7.76 -2.35
C ASP A 63 1.19 -8.41 -0.95
N PRO A 64 0.41 -7.96 0.04
CA PRO A 64 0.39 -8.57 1.35
C PRO A 64 -0.32 -9.94 1.35
N GLY A 65 -0.94 -10.36 0.24
CA GLY A 65 -1.73 -11.61 0.16
C GLY A 65 -3.03 -11.56 0.98
N VAL A 66 -3.36 -10.40 1.56
CA VAL A 66 -4.55 -10.18 2.37
C VAL A 66 -5.63 -9.57 1.51
N LYS A 67 -6.80 -10.20 1.46
CA LYS A 67 -7.98 -9.63 0.78
C LYS A 67 -8.35 -8.30 1.43
N ALA A 68 -8.60 -7.30 0.59
CA ALA A 68 -9.10 -6.01 1.05
C ALA A 68 -10.41 -6.20 1.84
N TRP A 69 -10.56 -5.45 2.94
CA TRP A 69 -11.77 -5.48 3.74
C TRP A 69 -12.98 -4.99 2.92
N THR A 70 -14.09 -5.72 3.01
CA THR A 70 -15.34 -5.38 2.33
C THR A 70 -16.48 -5.24 3.32
N PRO A 71 -17.34 -4.21 3.19
CA PRO A 71 -18.48 -4.04 4.09
C PRO A 71 -19.51 -5.16 3.90
N THR A 72 -20.06 -5.64 5.02
CA THR A 72 -21.13 -6.65 5.03
C THR A 72 -22.51 -6.00 4.92
N LYS A 73 -23.35 -6.49 4.02
CA LYS A 73 -24.74 -6.02 3.86
C LYS A 73 -25.60 -6.45 5.06
N GLY A 74 -26.53 -5.59 5.48
CA GLY A 74 -27.48 -5.83 6.57
C GLY A 74 -26.91 -5.67 7.98
N LYS A 75 -25.62 -5.31 8.13
CA LYS A 75 -24.98 -5.05 9.42
C LYS A 75 -24.41 -3.63 9.49
N GLN A 76 -24.30 -3.09 10.69
CA GLN A 76 -23.51 -1.89 10.93
C GLN A 76 -22.02 -2.27 10.83
N ASN A 77 -21.29 -1.61 9.93
CA ASN A 77 -19.86 -1.78 9.76
C ASN A 77 -19.17 -0.57 10.42
N VAL A 78 -18.23 -0.79 11.34
CA VAL A 78 -17.51 0.30 12.01
C VAL A 78 -16.04 0.21 11.60
N ILE A 79 -15.51 1.29 11.03
CA ILE A 79 -14.12 1.40 10.58
C ILE A 79 -13.44 2.48 11.42
N MET A 80 -12.33 2.14 12.05
CA MET A 80 -11.55 3.09 12.83
C MET A 80 -10.24 3.39 12.11
N PHE A 81 -10.00 4.67 11.84
CA PHE A 81 -8.76 5.13 11.24
C PHE A 81 -7.78 5.52 12.35
N VAL A 82 -6.65 4.82 12.37
CA VAL A 82 -5.55 5.04 13.31
C VAL A 82 -4.28 5.34 12.53
N GLY A 83 -3.40 6.18 13.08
CA GLY A 83 -2.14 6.52 12.45
C GLY A 83 -1.57 7.87 12.91
N LEU A 84 -0.34 8.15 12.48
CA LEU A 84 0.41 9.34 12.89
C LEU A 84 -0.28 10.66 12.49
N GLN A 85 -0.14 11.71 13.30
CA GLN A 85 -0.59 13.05 12.92
C GLN A 85 -0.04 13.46 11.54
N GLY A 86 -0.89 14.06 10.70
CA GLY A 86 -0.49 14.47 9.35
C GLY A 86 -0.53 13.35 8.29
N SER A 87 -0.84 12.10 8.65
CA SER A 87 -0.97 10.99 7.68
C SER A 87 -2.23 11.06 6.79
N GLY A 88 -2.96 12.18 6.81
CA GLY A 88 -4.16 12.37 5.97
C GLY A 88 -5.41 11.62 6.40
N LYS A 89 -5.51 11.10 7.64
CA LYS A 89 -6.66 10.31 8.13
C LYS A 89 -8.00 10.99 7.87
N THR A 90 -8.16 12.25 8.24
CA THR A 90 -9.42 13.00 8.04
C THR A 90 -9.80 13.06 6.57
N THR A 91 -8.84 13.35 5.68
CA THR A 91 -9.05 13.39 4.24
C THR A 91 -9.42 12.02 3.67
N THR A 92 -8.72 10.97 4.12
CA THR A 92 -8.97 9.59 3.69
C THR A 92 -10.33 9.09 4.18
N CYS A 93 -10.73 9.43 5.41
CA CYS A 93 -12.06 9.13 5.95
C CYS A 93 -13.16 9.75 5.07
N SER A 94 -13.05 11.04 4.76
CA SER A 94 -14.03 11.74 3.91
C SER A 94 -14.09 11.17 2.49
N LYS A 95 -12.93 10.85 1.89
CA LYS A 95 -12.88 10.20 0.57
C LYS A 95 -13.54 8.82 0.60
N LEU A 96 -13.27 8.01 1.63
CA LEU A 96 -13.87 6.68 1.78
C LEU A 96 -15.38 6.77 2.00
N ALA A 97 -15.82 7.74 2.80
CA ALA A 97 -17.23 8.03 3.01
C ALA A 97 -17.96 8.34 1.70
N TYR A 98 -17.42 9.30 0.95
CA TYR A 98 -17.98 9.71 -0.33
C TYR A 98 -17.98 8.56 -1.34
N TYR A 99 -16.91 7.76 -1.40
CA TYR A 99 -16.83 6.59 -2.26
C TYR A 99 -17.96 5.59 -1.99
N TYR A 100 -18.24 5.29 -0.73
CA TYR A 100 -19.31 4.35 -0.36
C TYR A 100 -20.71 4.96 -0.45
N GLN A 101 -20.85 6.25 -0.20
CA GLN A 101 -22.10 6.98 -0.42
C GLN A 101 -22.53 6.89 -1.90
N ARG A 102 -21.59 7.07 -2.83
CA ARG A 102 -21.84 6.90 -4.28
C ARG A 102 -22.21 5.48 -4.67
N LYS A 103 -21.82 4.48 -3.87
CA LYS A 103 -22.22 3.07 -4.05
C LYS A 103 -23.58 2.74 -3.41
N GLY A 104 -24.30 3.72 -2.89
CA GLY A 104 -25.64 3.55 -2.31
C GLY A 104 -25.65 3.10 -0.85
N TRP A 105 -24.54 3.27 -0.13
CA TRP A 105 -24.48 2.96 1.30
C TRP A 105 -24.72 4.21 2.16
N LYS A 106 -25.38 4.05 3.31
CA LYS A 106 -25.54 5.13 4.29
C LYS A 106 -24.29 5.24 5.17
N THR A 107 -23.50 6.27 4.91
CA THR A 107 -22.24 6.54 5.62
C THR A 107 -22.40 7.67 6.63
N CYS A 108 -21.77 7.53 7.80
CA CYS A 108 -21.69 8.59 8.82
C CYS A 108 -20.21 8.76 9.27
N LEU A 109 -19.76 10.02 9.36
CA LEU A 109 -18.44 10.37 9.88
C LEU A 109 -18.58 10.83 11.32
N ILE A 110 -17.80 10.24 12.23
CA ILE A 110 -17.73 10.68 13.63
C ILE A 110 -16.31 11.22 13.87
N CYS A 111 -16.22 12.52 14.15
CA CYS A 111 -14.98 13.14 14.58
C CYS A 111 -14.78 12.80 16.07
N ALA A 112 -13.87 11.87 16.37
CA ALA A 112 -13.48 11.53 17.73
C ALA A 112 -12.16 12.23 18.15
N ASP A 113 -11.71 13.21 17.36
CA ASP A 113 -10.55 14.04 17.64
C ASP A 113 -11.01 15.36 18.26
N THR A 114 -10.94 15.44 19.60
CA THR A 114 -11.36 16.61 20.39
C THR A 114 -10.20 17.54 20.77
N PHE A 115 -8.96 17.26 20.34
CA PHE A 115 -7.74 17.94 20.85
C PHE A 115 -7.15 19.02 19.92
N ARG A 116 -7.97 19.70 19.12
CA ARG A 116 -7.47 20.81 18.27
C ARG A 116 -8.02 22.17 18.66
N ALA A 117 -7.58 22.65 19.83
CA ALA A 117 -7.50 24.07 20.16
C ALA A 117 -6.21 24.32 20.95
N GLY A 118 -5.21 24.96 20.33
CA GLY A 118 -3.94 25.32 20.98
C GLY A 118 -2.81 24.32 20.75
N ILE A 119 -1.67 24.81 20.25
CA ILE A 119 -0.48 24.07 19.84
C ILE A 119 0.25 23.48 21.06
N VAL A 120 0.51 22.16 21.13
CA VAL A 120 1.76 21.59 21.69
C VAL A 120 2.07 20.21 21.07
N PHE A 121 3.27 20.09 20.48
CA PHE A 121 3.88 18.85 20.01
C PHE A 121 4.18 17.85 21.15
N LYS A 122 3.65 16.62 21.10
CA LYS A 122 4.43 15.34 21.18
C LYS A 122 3.50 14.12 21.03
N PHE A 123 3.69 13.36 19.96
CA PHE A 123 3.10 12.02 19.71
C PHE A 123 1.60 11.88 20.03
N GLU A 124 0.74 12.53 19.23
CA GLU A 124 -0.71 12.44 19.42
C GLU A 124 -1.36 11.61 18.31
N ASN A 125 -1.84 10.42 18.69
CA ASN A 125 -2.59 9.53 17.82
C ASN A 125 -3.96 10.15 17.56
N CYS A 126 -4.18 10.68 16.36
CA CYS A 126 -5.48 11.17 15.93
C CYS A 126 -6.39 9.96 15.64
N PHE A 127 -7.46 9.81 16.42
CA PHE A 127 -8.44 8.73 16.24
C PHE A 127 -9.67 9.27 15.51
N LEU A 128 -9.91 8.84 14.27
CA LEU A 128 -11.19 9.07 13.59
C LEU A 128 -11.99 7.77 13.54
N LYS A 129 -13.27 7.85 13.95
CA LYS A 129 -14.19 6.72 13.87
C LYS A 129 -15.16 6.95 12.72
N PHE A 130 -15.12 6.07 11.73
CA PHE A 130 -16.02 6.08 10.60
C PHE A 130 -17.08 4.99 10.79
N VAL A 131 -18.35 5.38 10.91
CA VAL A 131 -19.45 4.43 11.11
C VAL A 131 -20.25 4.31 9.82
N PHE A 132 -20.30 3.09 9.32
CA PHE A 132 -21.03 2.73 8.13
C PHE A 132 -22.27 1.95 8.55
N SER A 133 -23.46 2.46 8.26
CA SER A 133 -24.69 1.71 8.50
C SER A 133 -25.15 1.12 7.18
N SER A 134 -25.21 -0.21 7.08
CA SER A 134 -25.83 -0.88 5.93
C SER A 134 -27.35 -0.74 5.98
N LEU A 135 -27.88 0.47 5.97
CA LEU A 135 -29.28 0.70 5.67
C LEU A 135 -29.35 0.96 4.17
N ARG A 136 -29.62 -0.10 3.41
CA ARG A 136 -29.99 -0.03 2.00
C ARG A 136 -31.13 0.99 1.91
N THR A 137 -30.89 2.15 1.31
CA THR A 137 -32.00 2.97 0.83
C THR A 137 -32.66 2.16 -0.27
N HIS A 138 -33.94 1.89 -0.07
CA HIS A 138 -34.86 1.37 -1.08
C HIS A 138 -34.76 2.18 -2.37
#